data_AF-A0A383C8S0-F1
#
_entry.id   AF-A0A383C8S0-F1
#
_cell.length_a   1.000
_cell.length_b   1.000
_cell.length_c   1.000
_cell.angle_alpha   90.00
_cell.angle_beta   90.00
_cell.angle_gamma   90.00
#
_symmetry.space_group_name_H-M   'P 1'
#
loop_
_entity.id
_entity.type
_entity.pdbx_description
1 polymer ?
#
loop_
_entity_poly.entity_id
_entity_poly.type
_entity_poly.pdbx_seq_one_letter_code
_entity_poly.pdbx_strand_id
1 'polypeptide(L)'
;DIAEYYAITWLWDHGYNVFKNCGCTGPVDLVAMTPEGKVLLIDVKSYKDGRLSARSDLQKELGVQYLHFNSETRKMRFVEHKK
;
A
#
# COMPACT_ATOMS: atom_id res chain seq x y z
N ASP A 1 -9.81 1.69 6.87
CA ASP A 1 -9.12 1.17 8.08
C ASP A 1 -8.18 2.25 8.67
N ILE A 2 -7.79 2.16 9.95
CA ILE A 2 -6.79 3.07 10.56
C ILE A 2 -5.42 2.91 9.89
N ALA A 3 -5.09 1.69 9.46
CA ALA A 3 -3.83 1.39 8.75
C ALA A 3 -3.68 2.20 7.46
N GLU A 4 -4.75 2.38 6.69
CA GLU A 4 -4.75 3.21 5.47
C GLU A 4 -4.45 4.67 5.78
N TYR A 5 -4.96 5.22 6.89
CA TYR A 5 -4.67 6.60 7.26
C TYR A 5 -3.21 6.79 7.66
N TYR A 6 -2.62 5.84 8.39
CA TYR A 6 -1.18 5.84 8.62
C TYR A 6 -0.38 5.69 7.32
N ALA A 7 -0.89 4.91 6.36
CA ALA A 7 -0.23 4.73 5.07
C ALA A 7 -0.23 6.03 4.26
N ILE A 8 -1.35 6.76 4.27
CA ILE A 8 -1.47 8.08 3.65
C ILE A 8 -0.45 9.05 4.25
N THR A 9 -0.38 9.16 5.58
CA THR A 9 0.59 10.07 6.23
C THR A 9 2.03 9.67 5.92
N TRP A 10 2.33 8.37 5.95
CA TRP A 10 3.67 7.88 5.62
C TRP A 10 4.06 8.19 4.17
N LEU A 11 3.13 8.04 3.23
CA LEU A 11 3.37 8.38 1.83
C LEU A 11 3.56 9.90 1.62
N TRP A 12 2.83 10.74 2.35
CA TRP A 12 3.05 12.19 2.34
C TRP A 12 4.44 12.56 2.86
N ASP A 13 4.90 11.94 3.95
CA ASP A 13 6.24 12.17 4.49
C ASP A 13 7.35 11.80 3.47
N HIS A 14 7.04 10.91 2.51
CA HIS A 14 7.93 10.52 1.41
C HIS A 14 7.69 11.31 0.11
N GLY A 15 6.85 12.35 0.14
CA GLY A 15 6.65 13.28 -0.98
C GLY A 15 5.66 12.81 -2.05
N TYR A 16 4.84 11.80 -1.78
CA TYR A 16 3.81 11.34 -2.73
C TYR A 16 2.51 12.15 -2.61
N ASN A 17 1.84 12.38 -3.74
CA ASN A 17 0.41 12.69 -3.76
C ASN A 17 -0.38 11.38 -3.60
N VAL A 18 -1.41 11.37 -2.76
CA VAL A 18 -2.10 10.12 -2.38
C VAL A 18 -3.60 10.24 -2.64
N PHE A 19 -4.16 9.26 -3.34
CA PHE A 19 -5.59 9.14 -3.65
C PHE A 19 -6.12 7.86 -3.03
N LYS A 20 -7.20 7.97 -2.25
CA LYS A 20 -7.82 6.84 -1.58
C LYS A 20 -8.98 6.28 -2.39
N ASN A 21 -9.04 4.96 -2.51
CA ASN A 21 -10.21 4.28 -3.04
C ASN A 21 -11.35 4.29 -2.01
N CYS A 22 -12.26 5.25 -2.14
CA CYS A 22 -13.43 5.36 -1.25
C CYS A 22 -14.46 4.24 -1.47
N GLY A 23 -14.35 3.46 -2.55
CA GLY A 23 -15.21 2.32 -2.82
C GLY A 23 -14.87 1.07 -2.01
N CYS A 24 -13.73 1.05 -1.30
CA CYS A 24 -13.26 -0.05 -0.42
C CYS A 24 -13.34 -1.45 -1.05
N THR A 25 -13.29 -1.53 -2.37
CA THR A 25 -13.45 -2.74 -3.17
C THR A 25 -12.43 -2.74 -4.30
N GLY A 26 -12.05 -3.94 -4.75
CA GLY A 26 -11.08 -4.12 -5.83
C GLY A 26 -9.65 -4.38 -5.33
N PRO A 27 -8.66 -4.35 -6.23
CA PRO A 27 -7.30 -4.80 -5.95
C PRO A 27 -6.39 -3.75 -5.30
N VAL A 28 -6.86 -2.51 -5.13
CA VAL A 28 -6.08 -1.33 -4.74
C VAL A 28 -6.82 -0.51 -3.69
N ASP A 29 -6.12 -0.15 -2.62
CA ASP A 29 -6.62 0.72 -1.56
C ASP A 29 -6.23 2.18 -1.82
N LEU A 30 -4.98 2.40 -2.23
CA LEU A 30 -4.39 3.72 -2.42
C LEU A 30 -3.69 3.79 -3.78
N VAL A 31 -3.76 4.96 -4.40
CA VAL A 31 -2.88 5.33 -5.51
C VAL A 31 -1.93 6.39 -5.00
N ALA A 32 -0.63 6.14 -5.08
CA ALA A 32 0.40 7.13 -4.77
C ALA A 32 1.04 7.61 -6.07
N MET A 33 1.34 8.90 -6.16
CA MET A 33 1.93 9.51 -7.35
C MET A 33 3.10 10.40 -6.94
N THR A 34 4.26 10.15 -7.53
CA THR A 34 5.43 11.03 -7.40
C THR A 34 5.16 12.41 -8.03
N PRO A 35 5.89 13.46 -7.66
CA PRO A 35 5.80 14.77 -8.34
C PRO A 35 6.03 14.70 -9.86
N GLU A 36 6.81 13.72 -10.33
CA GLU A 36 7.10 13.48 -11.75
C GLU A 36 5.99 12.70 -12.48
N GLY A 37 4.90 12.35 -11.79
CA GLY A 37 3.74 11.68 -12.38
C GLY A 37 3.84 10.14 -12.41
N LYS A 38 4.90 9.53 -11.85
CA LYS A 38 4.95 8.06 -11.70
C LYS A 38 3.90 7.59 -10.69
N VAL A 39 3.06 6.66 -11.12
CA VAL A 39 1.96 6.07 -10.34
C VAL A 39 2.38 4.76 -9.68
N LEU A 40 2.01 4.58 -8.42
CA LEU A 40 2.09 3.34 -7.66
C LEU A 40 0.68 2.94 -7.22
N LEU A 41 0.30 1.70 -7.51
CA LEU A 41 -0.92 1.09 -7.01
C LEU A 41 -0.60 0.35 -5.72
N ILE A 42 -1.30 0.66 -4.63
CA ILE A 42 -0.95 0.20 -3.30
C ILE A 42 -2.14 -0.52 -2.66
N ASP A 43 -1.85 -1.67 -2.06
CA ASP A 43 -2.75 -2.43 -1.19
C ASP A 43 -2.11 -2.48 0.21
N VAL A 44 -2.83 -2.00 1.22
CA VAL A 44 -2.33 -1.79 2.58
C VAL A 44 -2.61 -3.03 3.40
N LYS A 45 -1.55 -3.65 3.91
CA LYS A 45 -1.66 -4.88 4.70
C LYS A 45 -1.27 -4.64 6.15
N SER A 46 -2.17 -4.95 7.07
CA SER A 46 -1.94 -4.91 8.51
C SER A 46 -1.84 -6.34 9.05
N TYR A 47 -0.66 -6.72 9.55
CA TYR A 47 -0.47 -8.01 10.22
C TYR A 47 0.40 -7.83 11.47
N LYS A 48 0.17 -8.67 12.48
CA LYS A 48 1.04 -8.77 13.67
C LYS A 48 2.31 -9.58 13.36
N ASP A 49 2.11 -10.73 12.73
CA ASP A 49 3.19 -11.60 12.25
C ASP A 49 3.36 -11.40 10.75
N GLY A 50 4.59 -11.17 10.28
CA GLY A 50 4.92 -10.73 8.91
C GLY A 50 4.55 -11.68 7.75
N ARG A 51 3.63 -12.64 7.95
CA ARG A 51 3.01 -13.47 6.93
C ARG A 51 1.92 -12.68 6.21
N LEU A 52 2.31 -12.06 5.11
CA LEU A 52 1.38 -11.44 4.17
C LEU A 52 0.77 -12.52 3.27
N SER A 53 -0.52 -12.38 2.94
CA SER A 53 -1.12 -13.17 1.88
C SER A 53 -0.42 -12.91 0.55
N ALA A 54 -0.44 -13.88 -0.38
CA ALA A 54 0.06 -13.65 -1.73
C ALA A 54 -0.81 -12.62 -2.47
N ARG A 55 -0.22 -11.94 -3.47
CA ARG A 55 -0.96 -11.11 -4.42
C ARG A 55 -1.94 -11.96 -5.24
N SER A 56 -3.14 -11.45 -5.48
CA SER A 56 -4.05 -12.02 -6.48
C SER A 56 -3.46 -11.89 -7.88
N ASP A 57 -3.97 -12.65 -8.85
CA ASP A 57 -3.43 -12.59 -10.22
C ASP A 57 -3.62 -11.20 -10.85
N LEU A 58 -4.77 -10.57 -10.61
CA LEU A 58 -5.02 -9.20 -11.02
C LEU A 58 -4.03 -8.20 -10.36
N GLN A 59 -3.68 -8.40 -9.09
CA GLN A 59 -2.69 -7.56 -8.41
C GLN A 59 -1.29 -7.74 -8.99
N LYS A 60 -0.92 -8.95 -9.42
CA LYS A 60 0.36 -9.19 -10.10
C LYS A 60 0.39 -8.51 -11.46
N GLU A 61 -0.68 -8.67 -12.25
CA GLU A 61 -0.84 -8.07 -13.57
C GLU A 61 -0.75 -6.54 -13.52
N LEU A 62 -1.47 -5.92 -12.58
CA LEU A 62 -1.48 -4.47 -12.37
C LEU A 62 -0.20 -3.94 -11.70
N GLY A 63 0.71 -4.80 -11.27
CA GLY A 63 1.92 -4.37 -10.55
C GLY A 63 1.63 -3.75 -9.19
N VAL A 64 0.56 -4.19 -8.51
CA VAL A 64 0.19 -3.69 -7.18
C VAL A 64 1.30 -3.98 -6.18
N GLN A 65 1.67 -2.94 -5.45
CA GLN A 65 2.68 -2.95 -4.42
C GLN A 65 2.01 -3.05 -3.04
N TYR A 66 2.54 -3.92 -2.20
CA TYR A 66 2.04 -4.00 -0.82
C TYR A 66 2.79 -3.01 0.05
N LEU A 67 2.03 -2.28 0.86
CA LEU A 67 2.54 -1.44 1.94
C LEU A 67 2.14 -2.09 3.27
N HIS A 68 3.13 -2.59 4.00
CA HIS A 68 2.90 -3.31 5.24
C HIS A 68 2.92 -2.35 6.43
N PHE A 69 1.84 -2.37 7.22
CA PHE A 69 1.71 -1.70 8.49
C PHE A 69 1.92 -2.69 9.64
N ASN A 70 2.94 -2.45 10.46
CA ASN A 70 3.10 -3.16 11.72
C ASN A 70 2.26 -2.46 12.80
N SER A 71 1.19 -3.11 13.25
CA SER A 71 0.21 -2.51 14.18
C SER A 71 0.75 -2.24 15.59
N GLU A 72 1.85 -2.88 16.01
CA GLU A 72 2.45 -2.71 17.33
C GLU A 72 3.43 -1.53 17.36
N THR A 73 4.32 -1.46 16.38
CA THR A 73 5.38 -0.44 16.28
C THR A 73 4.96 0.77 15.45
N ARG A 74 3.83 0.68 14.74
CA ARG A 74 3.32 1.66 13.78
C ARG A 74 4.26 1.94 12.60
N LYS A 75 5.24 1.07 12.35
CA LYS A 75 6.18 1.20 11.23
C LYS A 75 5.55 0.72 9.92
N MET A 76 5.92 1.41 8.84
CA MET A 76 5.52 1.09 7.48
C MET A 76 6.72 0.62 6.66
N ARG A 77 6.51 -0.30 5.72
CA ARG A 77 7.51 -0.67 4.72
C ARG A 77 6.86 -1.18 3.44
N PHE A 78 7.48 -0.89 2.31
CA PHE A 78 7.18 -1.62 1.09
C PHE A 78 7.64 -3.07 1.20
N VAL A 79 6.85 -3.97 0.61
CA VAL A 79 7.13 -5.40 0.60
C VAL A 79 7.86 -5.76 -0.69
N GLU A 80 9.04 -6.36 -0.58
CA GLU A 80 9.72 -6.90 -1.75
C GLU A 80 9.00 -8.15 -2.25
N HIS A 81 8.58 -8.11 -3.51
CA HIS A 81 7.96 -9.25 -4.18
C HIS A 81 9.04 -10.03 -4.94
N LYS A 82 9.10 -11.34 -4.71
CA LYS A 82 9.86 -12.23 -5.62
C LYS A 82 9.17 -12.23 -6.98
N LYS A 83 9.97 -12.20 -8.06
CA LYS A 83 9.49 -12.28 -9.44
C LYS A 83 8.78 -13.60 -9.70
#